data_AF-A0A2D7KAJ2-F1
#
_entry.id   AF-A0A2D7KAJ2-F1
#
_cell.length_a   1.000
_cell.length_b   1.000
_cell.length_c   1.000
_cell.angle_alpha   90.00
_cell.angle_beta   90.00
_cell.angle_gamma   90.00
#
_symmetry.space_group_name_H-M   'P 1'
#
loop_
_entity.id
_entity.type
_entity.pdbx_description
1 polymer ?
#
loop_
_entity_poly.entity_id
_entity_poly.type
_entity_poly.pdbx_seq_one_letter_code
_entity_poly.pdbx_strand_id
1 'polypeptide(L)'
;MNYLKYFLFVLGFLSFVNTTCQQADNSINWINWNEMINQRNKDSIKKKVFIDLYTPWCGWCKRMDLSTFKDPLIVNYINNKYYPVKFNGETKDTIIFNQHQFINSDPSYIKSSPNARGKAHWFAHSILDGKLSYPSYVVLDENLIRLMIYNGYKKVDEMLGILLFFGSNQYKYYHNHLNDQWVKSNQ
;
A
#
# COMPACT_ATOMS: atom_id res chain seq x y z
N MET A 1 51.90 42.57 -5.53
CA MET A 1 52.05 41.42 -4.61
C MET A 1 50.72 41.02 -3.93
N ASN A 2 49.57 41.14 -4.63
CA ASN A 2 48.23 40.97 -4.03
C ASN A 2 47.38 39.85 -4.66
N TYR A 3 47.91 39.08 -5.63
CA TYR A 3 47.16 37.99 -6.27
C TYR A 3 47.16 36.69 -5.46
N LEU A 4 48.07 36.55 -4.48
CA LEU A 4 48.21 35.33 -3.68
C LEU A 4 47.15 35.18 -2.57
N LYS A 5 46.50 36.28 -2.15
CA LYS A 5 45.44 36.24 -1.14
C LYS A 5 44.07 35.80 -1.68
N TYR A 6 43.80 36.08 -2.96
CA TYR A 6 42.55 35.64 -3.59
C TYR A 6 42.57 34.18 -4.01
N PHE A 7 43.77 33.60 -4.21
CA PHE A 7 43.90 32.18 -4.55
C PHE A 7 43.52 31.24 -3.39
N LEU A 8 43.62 31.72 -2.14
CA LEU A 8 43.25 30.96 -0.94
C LEU A 8 41.75 31.05 -0.59
N PHE A 9 40.98 31.94 -1.22
CA PHE A 9 39.53 32.07 -0.95
C PHE A 9 38.66 31.27 -1.93
N VAL A 10 39.23 30.79 -3.05
CA VAL A 10 38.50 29.99 -4.06
C VAL A 10 38.53 28.48 -3.76
N LEU A 11 39.44 28.03 -2.89
CA LEU A 11 39.60 26.61 -2.52
C LEU A 11 38.67 26.13 -1.39
N GLY A 12 37.88 27.03 -0.79
CA GLY A 12 37.00 26.72 0.35
C GLY A 12 35.55 26.35 -0.01
N PHE A 13 35.20 26.25 -1.29
CA PHE A 13 33.83 26.01 -1.76
C PHE A 13 33.70 24.77 -2.66
N LEU A 14 34.53 23.75 -2.43
CA LEU A 14 34.21 22.39 -2.88
C LEU A 14 33.48 21.67 -1.75
N SER A 15 32.22 22.05 -1.57
CA SER A 15 31.26 21.31 -0.75
C SER A 15 31.17 19.90 -1.30
N PHE A 16 31.68 18.92 -0.56
CA PHE A 16 31.42 17.51 -0.79
C PHE A 16 29.91 17.30 -0.76
N VAL A 17 29.29 17.24 -1.94
CA VAL A 17 27.94 16.72 -2.10
C VAL A 17 28.07 15.22 -1.83
N ASN A 18 27.92 14.83 -0.56
CA ASN A 18 27.75 13.43 -0.20
C ASN A 18 26.38 13.01 -0.73
N THR A 19 26.33 12.63 -2.00
CA THR A 19 25.21 11.89 -2.57
C THR A 19 25.19 10.54 -1.88
N THR A 20 24.48 10.45 -0.76
CA THR A 20 24.09 9.16 -0.20
C THR A 20 23.16 8.51 -1.21
N CYS A 21 23.70 7.55 -1.97
CA CYS A 21 22.87 6.64 -2.75
C CYS A 21 22.03 5.85 -1.73
N GLN A 22 20.80 6.29 -1.50
CA GLN A 22 19.85 5.57 -0.67
C GLN A 22 19.62 4.22 -1.35
N GLN A 23 20.17 3.16 -0.76
CA GLN A 23 19.95 1.79 -1.23
C GLN A 23 18.44 1.60 -1.36
N ALA A 24 17.99 1.36 -2.60
CA ALA A 24 16.60 1.05 -2.86
C ALA A 24 16.24 -0.17 -1.99
N ASP A 25 15.23 -0.01 -1.14
CA ASP A 25 14.79 -1.08 -0.27
C ASP A 25 14.38 -2.26 -1.15
N ASN A 26 14.97 -3.43 -0.90
CA ASN A 26 14.70 -4.65 -1.69
C ASN A 26 13.35 -5.29 -1.31
N SER A 27 12.58 -4.64 -0.44
CA SER A 27 11.30 -5.14 0.04
C SER A 27 10.25 -4.03 0.17
N ILE A 28 8.98 -4.42 0.08
CA ILE A 28 7.87 -3.51 0.41
C ILE A 28 7.90 -3.25 1.91
N ASN A 29 7.75 -1.97 2.28
CA ASN A 29 7.74 -1.48 3.65
C ASN A 29 6.36 -1.70 4.28
N TRP A 30 5.95 -2.97 4.36
CA TRP A 30 4.67 -3.37 4.92
C TRP A 30 4.49 -2.83 6.33
N ILE A 31 3.36 -2.18 6.55
CA ILE A 31 2.95 -1.66 7.84
C ILE A 31 1.60 -2.26 8.26
N ASN A 32 1.34 -2.28 9.56
CA ASN A 32 0.01 -2.63 10.06
C ASN A 32 -0.96 -1.43 9.92
N TRP A 33 -2.24 -1.67 10.22
CA TRP A 33 -3.28 -0.65 10.10
C TRP A 33 -3.01 0.59 10.97
N ASN A 34 -2.62 0.40 12.23
CA ASN A 34 -2.40 1.50 13.16
C ASN A 34 -1.17 2.33 12.76
N GLU A 35 -0.11 1.68 12.30
CA GLU A 35 1.05 2.34 11.72
C GLU A 35 0.68 3.17 10.49
N MET A 36 -0.17 2.63 9.60
CA MET A 36 -0.66 3.39 8.44
C MET A 36 -1.43 4.63 8.86
N ILE A 37 -2.35 4.52 9.83
CA ILE A 37 -3.08 5.69 10.33
C ILE A 37 -2.10 6.72 10.93
N ASN A 38 -1.11 6.26 11.70
CA ASN A 38 -0.10 7.14 12.30
C ASN A 38 0.77 7.84 11.25
N GLN A 39 1.26 7.13 10.24
CA GLN A 39 2.03 7.71 9.13
C GLN A 39 1.15 8.68 8.34
N ARG A 40 -0.06 8.25 7.98
CA ARG A 40 -1.04 9.08 7.28
C ARG A 40 -1.29 10.37 8.05
N ASN A 41 -1.43 10.36 9.36
CA ASN A 41 -1.67 11.58 10.13
C ASN A 41 -0.50 12.57 10.11
N LYS A 42 0.74 12.07 10.00
CA LYS A 42 1.96 12.90 9.94
C LYS A 42 2.20 13.52 8.56
N ASP A 43 1.86 12.81 7.49
CA ASP A 43 2.18 13.26 6.13
C ASP A 43 1.30 14.45 5.69
N SER A 44 1.90 15.52 5.16
CA SER A 44 1.13 16.67 4.65
C SER A 44 0.30 16.33 3.40
N ILE A 45 0.80 15.40 2.58
CA ILE A 45 0.11 14.90 1.37
C ILE A 45 -0.23 13.44 1.59
N LYS A 46 -1.52 13.10 1.65
CA LYS A 46 -1.94 11.72 1.87
C LYS A 46 -1.79 10.91 0.58
N LYS A 47 -1.15 9.74 0.69
CA LYS A 47 -1.14 8.71 -0.36
C LYS A 47 -2.42 7.87 -0.30
N LYS A 48 -2.66 7.09 -1.36
CA LYS A 48 -3.64 6.00 -1.35
C LYS A 48 -3.17 4.86 -0.46
N VAL A 49 -4.09 4.03 0.02
CA VAL A 49 -3.75 2.83 0.80
C VAL A 49 -3.87 1.60 -0.09
N PHE A 50 -2.83 0.79 -0.13
CA PHE A 50 -2.86 -0.54 -0.74
C PHE A 50 -2.87 -1.57 0.39
N ILE A 51 -3.95 -2.34 0.50
CA ILE A 51 -4.11 -3.35 1.55
C ILE A 51 -3.95 -4.73 0.93
N ASP A 52 -2.94 -5.48 1.35
CA ASP A 52 -2.78 -6.91 1.09
C ASP A 52 -3.43 -7.71 2.22
N LEU A 53 -4.56 -8.37 1.94
CA LEU A 53 -5.26 -9.23 2.87
C LEU A 53 -4.79 -10.68 2.70
N TYR A 54 -4.23 -11.23 3.76
CA TYR A 54 -3.67 -12.59 3.78
C TYR A 54 -4.07 -13.35 5.03
N THR A 55 -3.75 -14.64 5.06
CA THR A 55 -3.75 -15.46 6.28
C THR A 55 -2.50 -16.34 6.34
N PRO A 56 -2.05 -16.77 7.53
CA PRO A 56 -0.85 -17.61 7.66
C PRO A 56 -0.91 -18.94 6.89
N TRP A 57 -2.10 -19.52 6.77
CA TRP A 57 -2.32 -20.80 6.07
C TRP A 57 -2.50 -20.64 4.55
N CYS A 58 -2.58 -19.42 4.03
CA CYS A 58 -2.80 -19.15 2.62
C CYS A 58 -1.52 -19.40 1.80
N GLY A 59 -1.47 -20.52 1.08
CA GLY A 59 -0.33 -20.87 0.21
C GLY A 59 -0.10 -19.89 -0.94
N TRP A 60 -1.18 -19.39 -1.56
CA TRP A 60 -1.08 -18.42 -2.67
C TRP A 60 -0.57 -17.05 -2.22
N CYS A 61 -0.90 -16.64 -0.98
CA CYS A 61 -0.37 -15.43 -0.37
C CYS A 61 1.16 -15.53 -0.23
N LYS A 62 1.65 -16.66 0.31
CA LYS A 62 3.10 -16.94 0.41
C LYS A 62 3.79 -16.97 -0.95
N ARG A 63 3.16 -17.56 -1.97
CA ARG A 63 3.71 -17.57 -3.33
C ARG A 63 3.85 -16.14 -3.87
N MET A 64 2.86 -15.29 -3.63
CA MET A 64 2.91 -13.89 -4.07
C MET A 64 4.00 -13.09 -3.35
N ASP A 65 4.15 -13.29 -2.05
CA ASP A 65 5.21 -12.68 -1.24
C ASP A 65 6.61 -13.03 -1.77
N LEU A 66 6.79 -14.23 -2.33
CA LEU A 66 8.06 -14.71 -2.87
C LEU A 66 8.25 -14.43 -4.37
N SER A 67 7.21 -13.96 -5.07
CA SER A 67 7.28 -13.66 -6.50
C SER A 67 6.93 -12.19 -6.76
N THR A 68 5.66 -11.87 -6.91
CA THR A 68 5.18 -10.53 -7.29
C THR A 68 5.67 -9.43 -6.36
N PHE A 69 5.67 -9.64 -5.05
CA PHE A 69 6.12 -8.64 -4.07
C PHE A 69 7.64 -8.59 -3.85
N LYS A 70 8.40 -9.41 -4.59
CA LYS A 70 9.87 -9.31 -4.70
C LYS A 70 10.33 -8.61 -5.97
N ASP A 71 9.44 -8.36 -6.91
CA ASP A 71 9.79 -7.64 -8.12
C ASP A 71 10.17 -6.19 -7.80
N PRO A 72 11.36 -5.71 -8.23
CA PRO A 72 11.83 -4.36 -7.90
C PRO A 72 10.90 -3.24 -8.37
N LEU A 73 10.18 -3.42 -9.48
CA LEU A 73 9.23 -2.42 -9.98
C LEU A 73 8.03 -2.31 -9.03
N ILE A 74 7.51 -3.44 -8.57
CA ILE A 74 6.40 -3.50 -7.61
C ILE A 74 6.82 -2.89 -6.28
N VAL A 75 7.97 -3.31 -5.75
CA VAL A 75 8.53 -2.80 -4.48
C VAL A 75 8.67 -1.28 -4.53
N ASN A 76 9.37 -0.78 -5.55
CA ASN A 76 9.63 0.64 -5.70
C ASN A 76 8.33 1.44 -5.87
N TYR A 77 7.39 0.94 -6.69
CA TYR A 77 6.15 1.66 -6.94
C TYR A 77 5.27 1.73 -5.69
N ILE A 78 5.09 0.61 -4.99
CA ILE A 78 4.27 0.55 -3.77
C ILE A 78 4.84 1.47 -2.70
N ASN A 79 6.14 1.37 -2.38
CA ASN A 79 6.77 2.17 -1.33
C ASN A 79 6.67 3.69 -1.61
N ASN A 80 6.76 4.09 -2.88
CA ASN A 80 6.69 5.50 -3.24
C ASN A 80 5.26 6.05 -3.33
N LYS A 81 4.30 5.26 -3.82
CA LYS A 81 2.97 5.77 -4.20
C LYS A 81 1.85 5.44 -3.22
N TYR A 82 2.06 4.49 -2.31
CA TYR A 82 1.02 4.00 -1.40
C TYR A 82 1.46 4.00 0.06
N TYR A 83 0.48 3.89 0.95
CA TYR A 83 0.66 3.26 2.26
C TYR A 83 0.42 1.75 2.10
N PRO A 84 1.45 0.89 2.17
CA PRO A 84 1.31 -0.55 2.01
C PRO A 84 0.92 -1.24 3.31
N VAL A 85 -0.35 -1.58 3.45
CA VAL A 85 -0.87 -2.29 4.63
C VAL A 85 -0.85 -3.79 4.39
N LYS A 86 -0.20 -4.53 5.28
CA LYS A 86 -0.27 -5.99 5.31
C LYS A 86 -1.23 -6.43 6.39
N PHE A 87 -2.41 -6.91 5.99
CA PHE A 87 -3.51 -7.19 6.91
C PHE A 87 -3.78 -8.69 7.02
N ASN A 88 -3.56 -9.24 8.22
CA ASN A 88 -3.96 -10.62 8.50
C ASN A 88 -5.47 -10.67 8.74
N GLY A 89 -6.20 -11.35 7.83
CA GLY A 89 -7.65 -11.51 7.88
C GLY A 89 -8.18 -12.27 9.10
N GLU A 90 -7.30 -12.83 9.93
CA GLU A 90 -7.60 -13.53 11.18
C GLU A 90 -6.85 -12.94 12.39
N THR A 91 -6.37 -11.69 12.31
CA THR A 91 -5.74 -11.05 13.47
C THR A 91 -6.69 -10.98 14.66
N LYS A 92 -6.13 -10.93 15.87
CA LYS A 92 -6.88 -10.64 17.12
C LYS A 92 -6.83 -9.16 17.50
N ASP A 93 -6.04 -8.36 16.80
CA ASP A 93 -5.91 -6.93 17.06
C ASP A 93 -7.23 -6.22 16.81
N THR A 94 -7.55 -5.24 17.65
CA THR A 94 -8.70 -4.36 17.43
C THR A 94 -8.35 -3.33 16.37
N ILE A 95 -9.22 -3.16 15.37
CA ILE A 95 -9.07 -2.18 14.29
C ILE A 95 -10.12 -1.09 14.44
N ILE A 96 -9.69 0.16 14.47
CA ILE A 96 -10.59 1.32 14.43
C ILE A 96 -10.58 1.91 13.03
N PHE A 97 -11.76 1.97 12.41
CA PHE A 97 -11.94 2.56 11.09
C PHE A 97 -13.29 3.26 11.00
N ASN A 98 -13.31 4.52 10.54
CA ASN A 98 -14.52 5.35 10.45
C ASN A 98 -15.34 5.36 11.76
N GLN A 99 -14.68 5.52 12.90
CA GLN A 99 -15.30 5.50 14.24
C GLN A 99 -15.95 4.16 14.64
N HIS A 100 -15.81 3.13 13.82
CA HIS A 100 -16.24 1.78 14.13
C HIS A 100 -15.08 0.93 14.63
N GLN A 101 -15.36 0.13 15.65
CA GLN A 101 -14.45 -0.87 16.16
C GLN A 101 -14.72 -2.22 15.49
N PHE A 102 -13.67 -2.82 14.94
CA PHE A 102 -13.69 -4.17 14.38
C PHE A 102 -12.80 -5.07 15.22
N ILE A 103 -13.32 -6.25 15.56
CA ILE A 103 -12.62 -7.27 16.33
C ILE A 103 -12.61 -8.60 15.57
N ASN A 104 -11.85 -9.57 16.07
CA ASN A 104 -11.97 -10.94 15.63
C ASN A 104 -13.39 -11.49 15.93
N SER A 105 -13.93 -12.34 15.06
CA SER A 105 -15.26 -12.93 15.24
C SER A 105 -15.35 -13.85 16.47
N ASP A 106 -14.21 -14.38 16.92
CA ASP A 106 -14.09 -15.11 18.17
C ASP A 106 -12.66 -14.91 18.74
N PRO A 107 -12.46 -13.86 19.56
CA PRO A 107 -11.15 -13.54 20.14
C PRO A 107 -10.63 -14.62 21.10
N SER A 108 -11.53 -15.43 21.67
CA SER A 108 -11.18 -16.50 22.61
C SER A 108 -10.59 -17.73 21.92
N TYR A 109 -10.84 -17.90 20.61
CA TYR A 109 -10.36 -19.04 19.84
C TYR A 109 -8.83 -19.16 19.85
N ILE A 110 -8.33 -20.34 20.18
CA ILE A 110 -6.89 -20.66 20.18
C ILE A 110 -6.61 -21.57 18.98
N LYS A 111 -5.71 -21.12 18.10
CA LYS A 111 -5.24 -21.91 16.96
C LYS A 111 -4.39 -23.08 17.45
N SER A 112 -4.54 -24.24 16.81
CA SER A 112 -3.69 -25.42 17.10
C SER A 112 -2.23 -25.23 16.70
N SER A 113 -1.94 -24.32 15.76
CA SER A 113 -0.59 -23.89 15.40
C SER A 113 -0.63 -22.50 14.74
N PRO A 114 0.52 -21.80 14.58
CA PRO A 114 0.56 -20.49 13.92
C PRO A 114 0.00 -20.50 12.48
N ASN A 115 0.14 -21.62 11.77
CA ASN A 115 -0.36 -21.82 10.41
C ASN A 115 -1.73 -22.53 10.37
N ALA A 116 -2.41 -22.76 11.50
CA ALA A 116 -3.77 -23.30 11.47
C ALA A 116 -4.79 -22.22 11.09
N ARG A 117 -5.94 -22.66 10.55
CA ARG A 117 -7.07 -21.76 10.29
C ARG A 117 -7.60 -21.19 11.60
N GLY A 118 -7.87 -19.89 11.58
CA GLY A 118 -8.40 -19.14 12.70
C GLY A 118 -9.86 -18.76 12.50
N LYS A 119 -10.21 -17.65 13.15
CA LYS A 119 -11.51 -17.01 13.09
C LYS A 119 -11.34 -15.68 12.37
N ALA A 120 -12.30 -15.35 11.52
CA ALA A 120 -12.20 -14.19 10.64
C ALA A 120 -12.24 -12.89 11.45
N HIS A 121 -11.58 -11.85 10.94
CA HIS A 121 -11.64 -10.52 11.51
C HIS A 121 -12.76 -9.71 10.85
N TRP A 122 -13.60 -9.03 11.64
CA TRP A 122 -14.75 -8.30 11.09
C TRP A 122 -14.34 -7.15 10.14
N PHE A 123 -13.15 -6.57 10.32
CA PHE A 123 -12.61 -5.61 9.37
C PHE A 123 -12.38 -6.24 7.98
N ALA A 124 -11.77 -7.44 7.93
CA ALA A 124 -11.58 -8.15 6.67
C ALA A 124 -12.91 -8.52 6.03
N HIS A 125 -13.88 -8.97 6.82
CA HIS A 125 -15.23 -9.27 6.35
C HIS A 125 -15.90 -8.02 5.76
N SER A 126 -15.84 -6.88 6.46
CA SER A 126 -16.42 -5.61 6.01
C SER A 126 -15.76 -5.09 4.74
N ILE A 127 -14.42 -5.02 4.72
CA ILE A 127 -13.70 -4.41 3.61
C ILE A 127 -13.75 -5.25 2.32
N LEU A 128 -14.01 -6.56 2.43
CA LEU A 128 -14.17 -7.50 1.31
C LEU A 128 -15.65 -7.80 0.95
N ASP A 129 -16.61 -7.04 1.49
CA ASP A 129 -18.04 -7.23 1.24
C ASP A 129 -18.53 -8.66 1.55
N GLY A 130 -18.04 -9.22 2.65
CA GLY A 130 -18.33 -10.57 3.13
C GLY A 130 -17.69 -11.69 2.32
N LYS A 131 -17.04 -11.39 1.19
CA LYS A 131 -16.40 -12.38 0.31
C LYS A 131 -14.95 -12.61 0.74
N LEU A 132 -14.78 -13.33 1.85
CA LEU A 132 -13.46 -13.67 2.37
C LEU A 132 -12.75 -14.68 1.44
N SER A 133 -11.86 -14.15 0.60
CA SER A 133 -10.91 -14.92 -0.20
C SER A 133 -9.50 -14.42 0.06
N TYR A 134 -8.48 -15.29 -0.05
CA TYR A 134 -7.09 -14.92 0.18
C TYR A 134 -6.18 -15.49 -0.91
N PRO A 135 -5.23 -14.70 -1.44
CA PRO A 135 -5.04 -13.27 -1.18
C PRO A 135 -6.20 -12.44 -1.78
N SER A 136 -6.49 -11.31 -1.15
CA SER A 136 -7.35 -10.26 -1.69
C SER A 136 -6.70 -8.91 -1.45
N TYR A 137 -6.97 -7.94 -2.30
CA TYR A 137 -6.38 -6.62 -2.23
C TYR A 137 -7.46 -5.56 -2.27
N VAL A 138 -7.25 -4.52 -1.48
CA VAL A 138 -8.12 -3.37 -1.45
C VAL A 138 -7.31 -2.12 -1.70
N VAL A 139 -7.77 -1.28 -2.62
CA VAL A 139 -7.23 0.07 -2.82
C VAL A 139 -8.20 1.07 -2.20
N LEU A 140 -7.72 1.85 -1.24
CA LEU A 140 -8.43 3.01 -0.71
C LEU A 140 -7.84 4.30 -1.28
N ASP A 141 -8.68 5.28 -1.53
CA ASP A 141 -8.23 6.62 -1.91
C ASP A 141 -7.62 7.39 -0.73
N GLU A 142 -7.22 8.64 -0.99
CA GLU A 142 -6.62 9.52 0.00
C GLU A 142 -7.55 9.82 1.19
N ASN A 143 -8.87 9.66 1.02
CA ASN A 143 -9.92 9.85 2.02
C ASN A 143 -10.37 8.53 2.69
N LEU A 144 -9.64 7.44 2.45
CA LEU A 144 -9.97 6.09 2.91
C LEU A 144 -11.28 5.54 2.33
N ILE A 145 -11.73 6.07 1.19
CA ILE A 145 -12.86 5.52 0.44
C ILE A 145 -12.36 4.36 -0.43
N ARG A 146 -13.06 3.23 -0.37
CA ARG A 146 -12.71 2.04 -1.12
C ARG A 146 -12.95 2.24 -2.61
N LEU A 147 -11.88 2.13 -3.40
CA LEU A 147 -11.93 2.24 -4.86
C LEU A 147 -12.23 0.90 -5.53
N MET A 148 -11.57 -0.17 -5.08
CA MET A 148 -11.69 -1.48 -5.72
C MET A 148 -11.24 -2.62 -4.79
N ILE A 149 -11.82 -3.80 -5.04
CA ILE A 149 -11.41 -5.08 -4.44
C ILE A 149 -10.92 -5.98 -5.58
N TYR A 150 -9.75 -6.60 -5.41
CA TYR A 150 -9.23 -7.62 -6.31
C TYR A 150 -8.99 -8.91 -5.54
N ASN A 151 -9.25 -10.06 -6.16
CA ASN A 151 -9.13 -11.36 -5.52
C ASN A 151 -8.14 -12.26 -6.25
N GLY A 152 -7.51 -13.15 -5.48
CA GLY A 152 -6.61 -14.18 -5.96
C GLY A 152 -5.25 -13.65 -6.39
N TYR A 153 -4.30 -14.57 -6.55
CA TYR A 153 -2.94 -14.27 -6.97
C TYR A 153 -2.89 -13.35 -8.20
N LYS A 154 -1.91 -12.44 -8.22
CA LYS A 154 -1.61 -11.58 -9.37
C LYS A 154 -0.15 -11.75 -9.74
N LYS A 155 0.12 -11.92 -11.02
CA LYS A 155 1.48 -11.83 -11.59
C LYS A 155 1.96 -10.37 -11.53
N VAL A 156 3.24 -10.17 -11.84
CA VAL A 156 3.90 -8.85 -11.80
C VAL A 156 3.20 -7.84 -12.71
N ASP A 157 2.93 -8.21 -13.95
CA ASP A 157 2.25 -7.37 -14.95
C ASP A 157 0.83 -6.98 -14.52
N GLU A 158 0.05 -7.94 -14.04
CA GLU A 158 -1.30 -7.72 -13.54
C GLU A 158 -1.31 -6.76 -12.33
N MET A 159 -0.43 -7.01 -11.35
CA MET A 159 -0.31 -6.17 -10.16
C MET A 159 0.19 -4.77 -10.52
N LEU A 160 1.19 -4.67 -11.39
CA LEU A 160 1.71 -3.38 -11.85
C LEU A 160 0.62 -2.58 -12.56
N GLY A 161 -0.19 -3.20 -13.42
CA GLY A 161 -1.31 -2.56 -14.10
C GLY A 161 -2.33 -1.97 -13.11
N ILE A 162 -2.70 -2.72 -12.08
CA ILE A 162 -3.59 -2.25 -11.01
C ILE A 162 -2.98 -1.05 -10.29
N LEU A 163 -1.73 -1.15 -9.86
CA LEU A 163 -1.03 -0.08 -9.14
C LEU A 163 -0.92 1.19 -10.01
N LEU A 164 -0.53 1.06 -11.28
CA LEU A 164 -0.43 2.21 -12.18
C LEU A 164 -1.78 2.88 -12.39
N PHE A 165 -2.84 2.10 -12.61
CA PHE A 165 -4.18 2.61 -12.88
C PHE A 165 -4.72 3.49 -11.75
N PHE A 166 -4.60 3.04 -10.49
CA PHE A 166 -5.05 3.84 -9.34
C PHE A 166 -4.04 4.89 -8.91
N GLY A 167 -2.74 4.57 -8.93
CA GLY A 167 -1.66 5.45 -8.50
C GLY A 167 -1.54 6.70 -9.36
N SER A 168 -1.83 6.59 -10.66
CA SER A 168 -1.85 7.72 -11.60
C SER A 168 -3.24 8.33 -11.83
N ASN A 169 -4.25 7.95 -11.02
CA ASN A 169 -5.63 8.46 -11.13
C ASN A 169 -6.31 8.23 -12.49
N GLN A 170 -5.93 7.21 -13.27
CA GLN A 170 -6.54 6.94 -14.58
C GLN A 170 -8.05 6.70 -14.48
N TYR A 171 -8.49 6.07 -13.39
CA TYR A 171 -9.93 5.86 -13.14
C TYR A 171 -10.72 7.17 -13.07
N LYS A 172 -10.14 8.23 -12.48
CA LYS A 172 -10.77 9.57 -12.41
C LYS A 172 -10.82 10.19 -13.80
N TYR A 173 -9.71 10.13 -14.53
CA TYR A 173 -9.64 10.64 -15.90
C TYR A 173 -10.70 9.98 -16.79
N TYR A 174 -10.79 8.64 -16.77
CA TYR A 174 -11.75 7.90 -17.58
C TYR A 174 -13.20 8.17 -17.17
N HIS A 175 -13.48 8.24 -15.86
CA HIS A 175 -14.81 8.63 -15.36
C HIS A 175 -15.24 10.01 -15.87
N ASN A 176 -14.37 11.01 -15.76
CA ASN A 176 -14.66 12.37 -16.22
C ASN A 176 -14.86 12.41 -17.74
N HIS A 177 -13.99 11.72 -18.48
CA HIS A 177 -14.13 11.60 -19.93
C HIS A 177 -15.50 11.04 -20.34
N LEU A 178 -15.93 9.94 -19.72
CA LEU A 178 -17.25 9.34 -19.99
C LEU A 178 -18.40 10.28 -19.64
N ASN A 179 -18.32 10.98 -18.50
CA ASN A 179 -19.33 11.95 -18.10
C ASN A 179 -19.43 13.11 -19.11
N ASP A 180 -18.30 13.63 -19.57
CA ASP A 180 -18.27 14.69 -20.58
C ASP A 180 -18.87 14.22 -21.91
N GLN A 181 -18.62 12.98 -22.33
CA GLN A 181 -19.27 12.40 -23.52
C GLN A 181 -20.79 12.30 -23.33
N TRP A 182 -21.25 11.83 -22.17
CA TRP A 182 -22.67 11.69 -21.85
C TRP A 182 -23.40 13.04 -21.82
N VAL A 183 -22.81 14.06 -21.20
CA VAL A 183 -23.41 15.40 -21.16
C VAL A 183 -23.55 15.97 -22.58
N LYS A 184 -22.53 15.79 -23.43
CA LYS A 184 -22.55 16.26 -24.83
C LYS A 184 -23.57 15.53 -25.70
N SER A 185 -23.85 14.24 -25.45
CA SER A 185 -24.83 13.48 -26.24
C SER A 185 -26.29 13.80 -25.90
N ASN A 186 -26.53 14.47 -24.77
CA ASN A 186 -27.86 14.84 -24.28
C ASN A 186 -28.15 16.35 -24.39
N GLN A 187 -27.33 17.07 -25.15
CA GLN A 187 -27.53 18.47 -25.57
C GLN A 187 -27.80 18.49 -27.06
#